data_AF-A0A2N1A7J5-F1
#
_entry.id   AF-A0A2N1A7J5-F1
#
_cell.length_a   1.000
_cell.length_b   1.000
_cell.length_c   1.000
_cell.angle_alpha   90.00
_cell.angle_beta   90.00
_cell.angle_gamma   90.00
#
_symmetry.space_group_name_H-M   'P 1'
#
loop_
_entity.id
_entity.type
_entity.pdbx_description
1 polymer ?
#
loop_
_entity_poly.entity_id
_entity_poly.type
_entity_poly.pdbx_seq_one_letter_code
_entity_poly.pdbx_strand_id
1 'polypeptide(L)'
;MCNIHAIEIIPSQAAIDSIAIYRTEFDNESFDYNELLGKLKNVIHELGFMKKHDNAEWMQQRGNDYLTNPKLFCNAPLTYLCAFLGELFNTYELGELQDKLTPQILECALTRLEQFK
;
A
#
# COMPACT_ATOMS: atom_id res chain seq x y z
N MET A 1 21.08 -0.68 -13.19
CA MET A 1 20.18 0.45 -13.49
C MET A 1 18.79 -0.14 -13.69
N CYS A 2 17.98 -0.20 -12.63
CA CYS A 2 16.59 -0.65 -12.74
C CYS A 2 15.77 0.48 -13.38
N ASN A 3 15.29 0.22 -14.59
CA ASN A 3 14.46 1.14 -15.36
C ASN A 3 13.17 1.39 -14.57
N ILE A 4 12.97 2.63 -14.11
CA ILE A 4 11.71 3.07 -13.47
C ILE A 4 10.53 2.95 -14.47
N HIS A 5 10.82 2.82 -15.77
CA HIS A 5 9.86 2.50 -16.82
C HIS A 5 9.39 1.02 -16.84
N ALA A 6 10.00 0.12 -16.07
CA ALA A 6 9.61 -1.30 -16.01
C ALA A 6 8.58 -1.62 -14.91
N ILE A 7 8.00 -0.59 -14.25
CA ILE A 7 6.76 -0.75 -13.46
C ILE A 7 5.57 -0.58 -14.43
N GLU A 8 5.55 -1.35 -15.52
CA GLU A 8 4.54 -1.24 -16.59
C GLU A 8 3.25 -2.01 -16.28
N ILE A 9 3.19 -2.71 -15.14
CA ILE A 9 2.01 -3.48 -14.76
C ILE A 9 1.50 -2.92 -13.42
N ILE A 10 0.66 -1.90 -13.55
CA ILE A 10 -0.19 -1.42 -12.46
C ILE A 10 -1.33 -2.43 -12.29
N PRO A 11 -1.77 -2.74 -11.06
CA PRO A 11 -2.96 -3.55 -10.83
C PRO A 11 -4.18 -2.99 -11.56
N SER A 12 -5.18 -3.83 -11.83
CA SER A 12 -6.41 -3.34 -12.49
C SER A 12 -7.06 -2.24 -11.66
N GLN A 13 -7.75 -1.30 -12.32
CA GLN A 13 -8.46 -0.22 -11.62
C GLN A 13 -9.41 -0.77 -10.55
N ALA A 14 -10.13 -1.86 -10.86
CA ALA A 14 -10.99 -2.53 -9.88
C ALA A 14 -10.24 -3.02 -8.62
N ALA A 15 -9.00 -3.48 -8.75
CA ALA A 15 -8.16 -3.88 -7.62
C ALA A 15 -7.69 -2.66 -6.81
N ILE A 16 -7.35 -1.56 -7.49
CA ILE A 16 -7.01 -0.28 -6.84
C ILE A 16 -8.21 0.24 -6.05
N ASP A 17 -9.39 0.29 -6.66
CA ASP A 17 -10.62 0.79 -6.05
C ASP A 17 -11.02 -0.06 -4.83
N SER A 18 -10.82 -1.38 -4.92
CA SER A 18 -11.08 -2.34 -3.83
C SER A 18 -10.19 -2.14 -2.62
N ILE A 19 -9.00 -1.55 -2.79
CA ILE A 19 -8.10 -1.20 -1.68
C ILE A 19 -8.37 0.23 -1.23
N ALA A 20 -8.57 1.17 -2.16
CA ALA A 20 -8.79 2.58 -1.86
C ALA A 20 -10.05 2.82 -1.02
N ILE A 21 -11.10 2.00 -1.18
CA ILE A 21 -12.33 2.11 -0.38
C ILE A 21 -12.08 1.97 1.13
N TYR A 22 -11.02 1.27 1.55
CA TYR A 22 -10.68 1.12 2.95
C TYR A 22 -10.18 2.41 3.61
N ARG A 23 -9.94 3.49 2.84
CA ARG A 23 -9.69 4.82 3.40
C ARG A 23 -10.83 5.28 4.29
N THR A 24 -12.08 4.97 3.96
CA THR A 24 -13.25 5.40 4.75
C THR A 24 -13.32 4.75 6.12
N GLU A 25 -12.62 3.63 6.34
CA GLU A 25 -12.57 2.97 7.65
C GLU A 25 -11.90 3.85 8.71
N PHE A 26 -11.02 4.77 8.32
CA PHE A 26 -10.39 5.74 9.24
C PHE A 26 -11.36 6.82 9.74
N ASP A 27 -12.47 7.05 9.04
CA ASP A 27 -13.49 8.00 9.46
C ASP A 27 -14.53 7.37 10.42
N ASN A 28 -14.45 6.04 10.66
CA ASN A 28 -15.38 5.32 11.54
C ASN A 28 -15.05 5.55 13.03
N GLU A 29 -16.07 5.83 13.84
CA GLU A 29 -15.91 6.02 15.31
C GLU A 29 -15.44 4.75 16.04
N SER A 30 -15.70 3.57 15.46
CA SER A 30 -15.27 2.26 15.99
C SER A 30 -14.10 1.67 15.20
N PHE A 31 -13.14 2.52 14.80
CA PHE A 31 -11.97 2.12 14.03
C PHE A 31 -11.06 1.14 14.80
N ASP A 32 -10.91 -0.08 14.28
CA ASP A 32 -9.91 -1.06 14.71
C ASP A 32 -8.83 -1.21 13.64
N TYR A 33 -7.63 -0.74 13.94
CA TYR A 33 -6.51 -0.78 13.02
C TYR A 33 -6.03 -2.20 12.68
N ASN A 34 -6.08 -3.10 13.65
CA ASN A 34 -5.62 -4.47 13.46
C ASN A 34 -6.59 -5.25 12.57
N GLU A 35 -7.89 -5.03 12.77
CA GLU A 35 -8.93 -5.57 11.91
C GLU A 35 -8.77 -5.05 10.47
N LEU A 36 -8.51 -3.74 10.32
CA LEU A 36 -8.27 -3.14 9.01
C LEU A 36 -7.05 -3.76 8.31
N LEU A 37 -5.91 -3.90 8.99
CA LEU A 37 -4.72 -4.52 8.42
C LEU A 37 -4.99 -5.96 7.98
N GLY A 38 -5.75 -6.72 8.76
CA GLY A 38 -6.17 -8.09 8.41
C GLY A 38 -7.04 -8.11 7.15
N LYS A 39 -8.04 -7.24 7.07
CA LYS A 39 -8.91 -7.11 5.88
C LYS A 39 -8.10 -6.75 4.63
N LEU A 40 -7.22 -5.75 4.72
CA LEU A 40 -6.38 -5.33 3.62
C LEU A 40 -5.42 -6.42 3.16
N LYS A 41 -4.77 -7.13 4.09
CA LYS A 41 -3.88 -8.24 3.75
C LYS A 41 -4.62 -9.33 2.97
N ASN A 42 -5.83 -9.70 3.41
CA ASN A 42 -6.66 -10.69 2.73
C ASN A 42 -7.03 -10.22 1.32
N VAL A 43 -7.56 -9.00 1.18
CA VAL A 43 -7.96 -8.44 -0.12
C VAL A 43 -6.78 -8.35 -1.09
N ILE A 44 -5.63 -7.84 -0.64
CA ILE A 44 -4.40 -7.74 -1.46
C ILE A 44 -3.96 -9.13 -1.93
N HIS A 45 -4.01 -10.13 -1.05
CA HIS A 45 -3.63 -11.50 -1.40
C HIS A 45 -4.61 -12.12 -2.40
N GLU A 46 -5.92 -11.98 -2.19
CA GLU A 46 -6.97 -12.51 -3.05
C GLU A 46 -6.92 -11.90 -4.46
N LEU A 47 -6.65 -10.59 -4.54
CA LEU A 47 -6.48 -9.87 -5.80
C LEU A 47 -5.15 -10.18 -6.51
N GLY A 48 -4.22 -10.89 -5.84
CA GLY A 48 -2.86 -11.09 -6.34
C GLY A 48 -2.13 -9.76 -6.57
N PHE A 49 -2.47 -8.73 -5.79
CA PHE A 49 -2.06 -7.36 -6.01
C PHE A 49 -0.54 -7.24 -5.96
N MET A 50 0.08 -6.85 -7.08
CA MET A 50 1.53 -6.76 -7.27
C MET A 50 2.34 -8.05 -7.00
N LYS A 51 1.70 -9.21 -6.82
CA LYS A 51 2.37 -10.48 -6.43
C LYS A 51 3.39 -11.01 -7.44
N LYS A 52 3.25 -10.60 -8.71
CA LYS A 52 4.17 -10.98 -9.81
C LYS A 52 5.37 -10.04 -9.93
N HIS A 53 5.42 -8.98 -9.14
CA HIS A 53 6.45 -7.96 -9.19
C HIS A 53 7.30 -8.05 -7.92
N ASP A 54 8.60 -8.27 -8.13
CA ASP A 54 9.56 -8.11 -7.06
C ASP A 54 9.79 -6.61 -6.83
N ASN A 55 9.16 -6.07 -5.79
CA ASN A 55 9.32 -4.68 -5.40
C ASN A 55 10.31 -4.54 -4.23
N ALA A 56 10.99 -5.61 -3.81
CA ALA A 56 11.85 -5.61 -2.64
C ALA A 56 13.04 -4.65 -2.81
N GLU A 57 13.68 -4.67 -3.99
CA GLU A 57 14.79 -3.74 -4.28
C GLU A 57 14.31 -2.27 -4.25
N TRP A 58 13.15 -1.98 -4.83
CA TRP A 58 12.56 -0.64 -4.80
C TRP A 58 12.18 -0.22 -3.38
N MET A 59 11.61 -1.13 -2.59
CA MET A 59 11.23 -0.88 -1.21
C MET A 59 12.45 -0.56 -0.34
N GLN A 60 13.55 -1.30 -0.53
CA GLN A 60 14.81 -1.04 0.17
C GLN A 60 15.43 0.31 -0.22
N GLN A 61 15.38 0.68 -1.50
CA GLN A 61 16.00 1.92 -1.99
C GLN A 61 15.16 3.18 -1.77
N ARG A 62 13.82 3.06 -1.76
CA ARG A 62 12.90 4.20 -1.77
C ARG A 62 11.65 4.00 -0.93
N GLY A 63 11.08 2.79 -0.91
CA GLY A 63 9.83 2.53 -0.17
C GLY A 63 9.94 2.74 1.34
N ASN A 64 11.10 2.47 1.94
CA ASN A 64 11.34 2.73 3.37
C ASN A 64 11.27 4.21 3.74
N ASP A 65 11.54 5.13 2.82
CA ASP A 65 11.41 6.57 3.08
C ASP A 65 9.95 6.94 3.35
N TYR A 66 8.99 6.24 2.72
CA TYR A 66 7.57 6.43 2.95
C TYR A 66 7.13 5.98 4.36
N LEU A 67 7.82 5.01 4.95
CA LEU A 67 7.57 4.58 6.33
C LEU A 67 8.03 5.62 7.36
N THR A 68 8.98 6.46 7.01
CA THR A 68 9.53 7.49 7.93
C THR A 68 9.02 8.89 7.63
N ASN A 69 8.53 9.13 6.41
CA ASN A 69 8.05 10.43 5.96
C ASN A 69 6.74 10.31 5.16
N PRO A 70 5.57 10.31 5.85
CA PRO A 70 4.27 10.17 5.19
C PRO A 70 3.94 11.31 4.21
N LYS A 71 4.64 12.46 4.28
CA LYS A 71 4.44 13.57 3.31
C LYS A 71 4.84 13.19 1.89
N LEU A 72 5.66 12.16 1.71
CA LEU A 72 6.05 11.67 0.40
C LEU A 72 4.84 11.11 -0.39
N PHE A 73 3.77 10.70 0.30
CA PHE A 73 2.55 10.23 -0.35
C PHE A 73 1.81 11.33 -1.12
N CYS A 74 1.90 12.60 -0.70
CA CYS A 74 1.13 13.70 -1.32
C CYS A 74 1.34 13.82 -2.83
N ASN A 75 2.55 13.52 -3.31
CA ASN A 75 2.90 13.58 -4.73
C ASN A 75 3.35 12.22 -5.29
N ALA A 76 3.10 11.13 -4.56
CA ALA A 76 3.51 9.81 -5.01
C ALA A 76 2.76 9.44 -6.31
N PRO A 77 3.46 8.88 -7.31
CA PRO A 77 2.80 8.29 -8.46
C PRO A 77 2.10 6.98 -8.05
N LEU A 78 1.03 6.62 -8.78
CA LEU A 78 0.25 5.41 -8.52
C LEU A 78 1.12 4.15 -8.45
N THR A 79 2.11 4.03 -9.35
CA THR A 79 3.07 2.92 -9.37
C THR A 79 3.80 2.72 -8.05
N TYR A 80 4.16 3.81 -7.36
CA TYR A 80 4.87 3.75 -6.09
C TYR A 80 3.94 3.35 -4.94
N LEU A 81 2.68 3.79 -4.97
CA LEU A 81 1.67 3.36 -4.00
C LEU A 81 1.38 1.87 -4.14
N CYS A 82 1.19 1.40 -5.38
CA CYS A 82 0.96 -0.01 -5.66
C CYS A 82 2.17 -0.86 -5.23
N ALA A 83 3.39 -0.44 -5.56
CA ALA A 83 4.61 -1.14 -5.14
C ALA A 83 4.77 -1.15 -3.61
N PHE A 84 4.51 -0.02 -2.93
CA PHE A 84 4.59 0.10 -1.48
C PHE A 84 3.59 -0.82 -0.77
N LEU A 85 2.30 -0.75 -1.12
CA LEU A 85 1.25 -1.58 -0.54
C LEU A 85 1.45 -3.06 -0.90
N GLY A 86 1.80 -3.32 -2.16
CA GLY A 86 2.08 -4.66 -2.65
C GLY A 86 3.22 -5.32 -1.87
N GLU A 87 4.37 -4.65 -1.74
CA GLU A 87 5.50 -5.20 -1.00
C GLU A 87 5.15 -5.41 0.48
N LEU A 88 4.55 -4.42 1.13
CA LEU A 88 4.25 -4.53 2.57
C LEU A 88 3.34 -5.72 2.87
N PHE A 89 2.20 -5.80 2.19
CA PHE A 89 1.17 -6.77 2.55
C PHE A 89 1.42 -8.18 2.01
N ASN A 90 2.21 -8.33 0.93
CA ASN A 90 2.63 -9.64 0.43
C ASN A 90 3.86 -10.20 1.16
N THR A 91 4.75 -9.36 1.69
CA THR A 91 6.02 -9.82 2.28
C THR A 91 5.95 -10.00 3.80
N TYR A 92 5.27 -9.12 4.52
CA TYR A 92 5.27 -9.13 5.99
C TYR A 92 4.02 -9.76 6.57
N GLU A 93 4.18 -10.50 7.67
CA GLU A 93 3.04 -11.04 8.43
C GLU A 93 2.27 -9.93 9.16
N LEU A 94 1.03 -10.22 9.57
CA LEU A 94 0.15 -9.21 10.18
C LEU A 94 0.78 -8.55 11.43
N GLY A 95 1.48 -9.33 12.27
CA GLY A 95 2.18 -8.79 13.44
C GLY A 95 3.33 -7.86 13.06
N GLU A 96 4.11 -8.21 12.03
CA GLU A 96 5.21 -7.37 11.55
C GLU A 96 4.71 -6.08 10.88
N LEU A 97 3.55 -6.15 10.21
CA LEU A 97 2.89 -4.98 9.64
C LEU A 97 2.48 -3.98 10.73
N GLN A 98 1.99 -4.46 11.87
CA GLN A 98 1.62 -3.58 12.99
C GLN A 98 2.82 -2.80 13.54
N ASP A 99 4.00 -3.43 13.56
CA ASP A 99 5.22 -2.78 14.03
C ASP A 99 5.82 -1.79 13.02
N LYS A 100 5.65 -2.06 11.72
CA LYS A 100 6.28 -1.28 10.63
C LYS A 100 5.39 -0.17 10.09
N LEU A 101 4.10 -0.44 9.96
CA LEU A 101 3.13 0.42 9.32
C LEU A 101 2.28 1.05 10.41
N THR A 102 2.39 2.38 10.56
CA THR A 102 1.54 3.11 11.50
C THR A 102 0.20 3.45 10.83
N PRO A 103 -0.88 3.66 11.62
CA PRO A 103 -2.17 4.09 11.09
C PRO A 103 -2.06 5.31 10.17
N GLN A 104 -1.27 6.32 10.58
CA GLN A 104 -1.06 7.55 9.81
C GLN A 104 -0.44 7.29 8.43
N ILE A 105 0.55 6.40 8.35
CA ILE A 105 1.23 6.08 7.08
C ILE A 105 0.25 5.38 6.14
N LEU A 106 -0.50 4.41 6.66
CA LEU A 106 -1.51 3.70 5.88
C LEU A 106 -2.62 4.65 5.41
N GLU A 107 -3.11 5.53 6.28
CA GLU A 107 -4.12 6.53 5.93
C GLU A 107 -3.63 7.44 4.80
N CYS A 108 -2.38 7.92 4.87
CA CYS A 108 -1.78 8.77 3.83
C CYS A 108 -1.65 8.00 2.50
N ALA A 109 -1.24 6.73 2.54
CA ALA A 109 -1.15 5.88 1.35
C ALA A 109 -2.53 5.67 0.71
N LEU A 110 -3.55 5.32 1.51
CA LEU A 110 -4.92 5.08 1.03
C LEU A 110 -5.61 6.36 0.56
N THR A 111 -5.43 7.48 1.26
CA THR A 111 -5.93 8.81 0.83
C THR A 111 -5.35 9.20 -0.51
N ARG A 112 -4.04 8.95 -0.73
CA ARG A 112 -3.45 9.19 -2.03
C ARG A 112 -3.98 8.21 -3.07
N LEU A 113 -4.15 6.94 -2.72
CA LEU A 113 -4.68 5.91 -3.62
C LEU A 113 -6.10 6.24 -4.09
N GLU A 114 -6.94 6.78 -3.21
CA GLU A 114 -8.31 7.24 -3.51
C GLU A 114 -8.34 8.35 -4.57
N GLN A 115 -7.31 9.19 -4.68
CA GLN A 115 -7.22 10.22 -5.72
C GLN A 115 -7.00 9.64 -7.13
N PHE A 116 -6.69 8.34 -7.23
CA PHE A 116 -6.55 7.61 -8.49
C PHE A 116 -7.74 6.69 -8.78
N LYS A 117 -8.77 6.71 -7.92
CA LYS A 117 -10.05 6.03 -8.14
C LYS A 117 -10.89 6.71 -9.21
#